data_AF-A0A090T9V7-F1
#
_entry.id   AF-A0A090T9V7-F1
#
_cell.length_a   1.000
_cell.length_b   1.000
_cell.length_c   1.000
_cell.angle_alpha   90.00
_cell.angle_beta   90.00
_cell.angle_gamma   90.00
#
_symmetry.space_group_name_H-M   'P 1'
#
loop_
_entity.id
_entity.type
_entity.pdbx_description
1 polymer ?
#
loop_
_entity_poly.entity_id
_entity_poly.type
_entity_poly.pdbx_seq_one_letter_code
_entity_poly.pdbx_strand_id
1 'polypeptide(L)' 'MIYPESVSGTIGSDTDTAEGFNALGGRHIECAVDDFVYDESNNVLSTPAYMLASSISEAASGIDKLVSKLVSLA' A
#
# COMPACT_ATOMS: atom_id res chain seq x y z
N MET A 1 17.70 0.69 -10.35
CA MET A 1 16.65 0.43 -9.34
C MET A 1 15.56 1.47 -9.55
N ILE A 2 14.28 1.11 -9.43
CA ILE A 2 13.15 2.01 -9.71
C ILE A 2 12.83 2.87 -8.47
N TYR A 3 13.05 2.36 -7.26
CA TYR A 3 12.89 3.10 -6.01
C TYR A 3 14.27 3.43 -5.39
N PRO A 4 14.82 4.63 -5.61
CA PRO A 4 16.14 5.00 -5.09
C PRO A 4 16.15 5.26 -3.57
N GLU A 5 15.01 5.60 -2.95
CA GLU A 5 14.90 5.98 -1.53
C GLU A 5 14.21 4.92 -0.65
N SER A 6 14.22 3.65 -1.07
CA SER A 6 13.62 2.52 -0.30
C SER A 6 12.19 2.78 0.17
N VAL A 7 11.35 3.26 -0.75
CA VAL A 7 9.93 3.57 -0.50
C VAL A 7 9.20 2.37 0.11
N SER A 8 8.54 2.60 1.24
CA SER A 8 7.68 1.60 1.88
C SER A 8 6.27 1.65 1.29
N GLY A 9 5.70 0.49 0.99
CA GLY A 9 4.36 0.41 0.44
C GLY A 9 3.80 -1.01 0.51
N THR A 10 2.52 -1.16 0.19
CA THR A 10 1.83 -2.46 0.23
C THR A 10 1.16 -2.79 -1.10
N ILE A 11 1.13 -4.08 -1.42
CA ILE A 11 0.27 -4.67 -2.45
C ILE A 11 -0.71 -5.69 -1.85
N GLY A 12 -0.82 -5.78 -0.52
CA GLY A 12 -1.56 -6.84 0.18
C GLY A 12 -0.63 -7.88 0.80
N SER A 13 -0.85 -9.15 0.49
CA SER A 13 -0.13 -10.30 1.07
C SER A 13 0.31 -11.34 0.02
N ASP A 14 0.29 -11.00 -1.26
CA ASP A 14 0.82 -11.87 -2.31
C ASP A 14 2.36 -11.87 -2.28
N THR A 15 2.95 -13.04 -2.03
CA THR A 15 4.39 -13.22 -1.88
C THR A 15 5.15 -12.91 -3.17
N ASP A 16 4.68 -13.39 -4.32
CA ASP A 16 5.39 -13.23 -5.59
C ASP A 16 5.44 -11.75 -6.01
N THR A 17 4.32 -11.05 -5.85
CA THR A 17 4.26 -9.60 -6.14
C THR A 17 5.08 -8.79 -5.13
N ALA A 18 5.08 -9.17 -3.85
CA ALA A 18 5.91 -8.53 -2.83
C ALA A 18 7.41 -8.67 -3.11
N GLU A 19 7.86 -9.85 -3.54
CA GLU A 19 9.25 -10.08 -3.97
C GLU A 19 9.62 -9.21 -5.18
N GLY A 20 8.73 -9.10 -6.16
CA GLY A 20 8.89 -8.19 -7.29
C GLY A 20 9.06 -6.72 -6.85
N PHE A 21 8.21 -6.24 -5.94
CA PHE A 21 8.31 -4.88 -5.39
C PHE A 21 9.65 -4.64 -4.68
N ASN A 22 10.10 -5.61 -3.89
CA ASN A 22 11.39 -5.56 -3.20
C ASN A 22 12.57 -5.57 -4.18
N ALA A 23 12.52 -6.39 -5.23
CA ALA A 23 13.54 -6.45 -6.27
C ALA A 23 13.71 -5.13 -7.05
N LEU A 24 12.64 -4.32 -7.11
CA LEU A 24 12.67 -2.98 -7.72
C LEU A 24 13.30 -1.91 -6.80
N GLY A 25 13.62 -2.26 -5.55
CA GLY A 25 14.24 -1.40 -4.54
C GLY A 25 13.25 -0.83 -3.51
N GLY A 26 11.97 -1.21 -3.57
CA GLY A 26 10.97 -0.84 -2.57
C GLY A 26 11.05 -1.72 -1.32
N ARG A 27 10.29 -1.36 -0.29
CA ARG A 27 10.07 -2.18 0.91
C ARG A 27 8.59 -2.54 1.02
N HIS A 28 8.25 -3.77 0.68
CA HIS A 28 6.88 -4.27 0.85
C HIS A 28 6.54 -4.43 2.34
N ILE A 29 5.34 -3.98 2.71
CA ILE A 29 4.74 -4.20 4.03
C ILE A 29 3.40 -4.90 3.80
N GLU A 30 3.21 -6.06 4.43
CA GLU A 30 1.91 -6.74 4.36
C GLU A 30 0.81 -5.88 4.99
N CYS A 31 -0.33 -5.80 4.32
CA CYS A 31 -1.45 -4.98 4.74
C CYS A 31 -2.77 -5.69 4.45
N ALA A 32 -3.72 -5.59 5.37
CA ALA A 32 -5.07 -6.09 5.16
C ALA A 32 -5.81 -5.22 4.12
N VAL A 33 -6.86 -5.80 3.51
CA VAL A 33 -7.66 -5.13 2.47
C VAL A 33 -8.34 -3.85 2.95
N ASP A 34 -8.68 -3.81 4.24
CA ASP A 34 -9.38 -2.72 4.88
C ASP A 34 -8.42 -1.74 5.56
N ASP A 35 -7.11 -1.78 5.27
CA ASP A 35 -6.11 -0.91 5.86
C ASP A 35 -5.16 -0.31 4.82
N PHE A 36 -4.22 0.53 5.25
CA PHE A 36 -3.24 1.19 4.39
C PHE A 36 -1.85 1.28 5.03
N VAL A 37 -0.84 1.52 4.20
CA VAL A 37 0.55 1.80 4.60
C VAL A 37 0.90 3.23 4.23
N TYR A 38 1.45 3.97 5.20
CA TYR A 38 1.99 5.31 5.00
C TYR A 38 3.51 5.32 5.20
N ASP A 39 4.24 5.68 4.16
CA ASP A 39 5.63 6.05 4.23
C ASP A 39 5.75 7.56 4.47
N GLU A 40 5.96 7.93 5.73
CA GLU A 40 6.17 9.31 6.17
C GLU A 40 7.42 9.96 5.56
N SER A 41 8.47 9.17 5.30
CA SER A 41 9.74 9.71 4.81
C SER A 41 9.63 10.13 3.34
N ASN A 42 8.85 9.38 2.56
CA ASN A 42 8.68 9.60 1.12
C ASN A 42 7.31 10.22 0.76
N ASN A 43 6.44 10.46 1.74
CA ASN A 43 5.05 10.90 1.54
C ASN A 43 4.23 10.00 0.61
N VAL A 44 4.35 8.68 0.78
CA VAL A 44 3.65 7.69 -0.05
C VAL A 44 2.59 6.95 0.77
N LEU A 45 1.36 6.93 0.26
CA LEU A 45 0.25 6.16 0.81
C LEU A 45 -0.12 5.03 -0.16
N SER A 46 -0.35 3.82 0.36
CA SER A 46 -0.72 2.65 -0.43
C SER A 46 -1.73 1.76 0.30
N THR A 47 -2.62 1.09 -0.44
CA THR A 47 -3.61 0.13 0.09
C THR A 47 -3.80 -1.00 -0.92
N PRO A 48 -4.11 -2.25 -0.50
CA PRO A 48 -4.16 -3.40 -1.41
C PRO A 48 -5.31 -3.34 -2.43
N ALA A 49 -6.45 -2.76 -2.07
CA ALA A 49 -7.67 -2.76 -2.88
C ALA A 49 -7.97 -4.17 -3.47
N TYR A 50 -8.18 -4.27 -4.79
CA TYR A 50 -8.52 -5.53 -5.46
C TYR A 50 -7.40 -6.58 -5.50
N MET A 51 -6.20 -6.29 -4.99
CA MET A 51 -5.22 -7.35 -4.74
C MET A 51 -5.71 -8.37 -3.71
N LEU A 52 -6.59 -7.94 -2.78
CA LEU A 52 -7.18 -8.78 -1.74
C LEU A 52 -8.71 -8.73 -1.67
N ALA A 53 -9.34 -7.63 -2.12
CA ALA A 53 -10.78 -7.44 -2.00
C ALA A 53 -11.58 -8.41 -2.88
N SER A 54 -12.56 -9.06 -2.28
CA SER A 54 -13.57 -9.88 -2.96
C SER A 54 -14.84 -9.10 -3.29
N SER A 55 -15.00 -7.89 -2.74
CA SER A 55 -16.13 -6.99 -3.01
C SER A 55 -15.73 -5.53 -3.08
N ILE A 56 -16.57 -4.71 -3.72
CA ILE A 56 -16.38 -3.26 -3.81
C ILE A 56 -16.38 -2.59 -2.43
N SER A 57 -17.16 -3.10 -1.48
CA SER A 57 -17.25 -2.55 -0.14
C SER A 57 -15.98 -2.77 0.68
N GLU A 58 -15.32 -3.92 0.50
CA GLU A 58 -14.01 -4.19 1.13
C GLU A 58 -12.93 -3.25 0.57
N ALA A 59 -12.86 -3.12 -0.77
CA ALA A 59 -11.92 -2.20 -1.40
C ALA A 59 -12.16 -0.75 -0.96
N ALA A 60 -13.43 -0.31 -0.89
CA ALA A 60 -13.79 1.02 -0.43
C ALA A 60 -13.32 1.28 1.00
N SER A 61 -13.40 0.30 1.90
CA SER A 61 -12.99 0.48 3.30
C SER A 61 -11.51 0.87 3.45
N GLY A 62 -10.61 0.19 2.74
CA GLY A 62 -9.18 0.53 2.76
C GLY A 62 -8.89 1.87 2.08
N ILE A 63 -9.54 2.12 0.92
CA ILE A 63 -9.38 3.37 0.16
C ILE A 63 -9.85 4.59 0.97
N ASP A 64 -11.00 4.50 1.65
CA ASP A 64 -11.56 5.60 2.44
C ASP A 64 -10.65 5.96 3.62
N LYS A 65 -10.04 4.97 4.30
CA LYS A 65 -9.05 5.20 5.36
C LYS A 65 -7.80 5.88 4.81
N LEU A 66 -7.30 5.42 3.67
CA LEU A 66 -6.15 6.01 2.98
C LEU A 66 -6.41 7.49 2.63
N VAL A 67 -7.55 7.78 2.00
CA VAL A 67 -7.94 9.14 1.61
C VAL A 67 -8.15 10.02 2.84
N SER A 68 -8.76 9.49 3.91
CA SER A 68 -8.91 10.22 5.17
C SER A 68 -7.55 10.63 5.75
N LYS A 69 -6.56 9.72 5.70
CA LYS A 69 -5.18 10.03 6.12
C LYS A 69 -4.57 11.10 5.22
N LEU A 70 -4.71 10.99 3.90
CA LEU A 70 -4.21 11.99 2.95
C LEU A 70 -4.75 13.39 3.26
N VAL A 71 -6.06 13.51 3.50
CA VAL A 71 -6.70 14.79 3.86
C VAL A 71 -6.18 15.34 5.18
N SER A 72 -5.85 14.48 6.15
CA SER A 72 -5.28 14.92 7.44
C SER A 72 -3.83 15.43 7.36
N LEU A 73 -3.13 15.15 6.26
CA LEU A 73 -1.75 15.59 6.02
C LEU A 73 -1.69 16.92 5.24
N ALA A 74 -2.83 17.38 4.71
CA ALA A 74 -2.99 18.64 3.98
C ALA A 74 -3.29 19.81 4.93
#